data_AF-A0A7S2BGC4-F1
#
_entry.id   AF-A0A7S2BGC4-F1
#
_cell.length_a   1.000
_cell.length_b   1.000
_cell.length_c   1.000
_cell.angle_alpha   90.00
_cell.angle_beta   90.00
_cell.angle_gamma   90.00
#
_symmetry.space_group_name_H-M   'P 1'
#
loop_
_entity.id
_entity.type
_entity.pdbx_description
1 polymer ?
#
loop_
_entity_poly.entity_id
_entity_poly.type
_entity_poly.pdbx_seq_one_letter_code
_entity_poly.pdbx_strand_id
1 'polypeptide(L)'
;SSTFFVSATMQAHQATNSTKQATKQATKLVLTGSSTLIPESSTIYQFDTESGTQEALLDVAAPNEDLAAFSDACVCGGKYYGVFANPPMDFGIFTADLGSNQFEARTHTSNLWHKVTCDPTDDTKLVGVSSDTAGVFYIAKFDLVTLEDTTVAPFPTDSKAVWNGYDAQLQFDDPARPSALYVSFADDAVITSGGRA
;
A
#
# COMPACT_ATOMS: atom_id res chain seq x y z
N SER A 1 -8.04 -29.79 71.28
CA SER A 1 -8.90 -28.91 70.47
C SER A 1 -8.05 -28.08 69.53
N SER A 2 -8.09 -28.39 68.25
CA SER A 2 -7.45 -27.58 67.20
C SER A 2 -8.40 -27.62 66.00
N THR A 3 -9.09 -26.51 65.77
CA THR A 3 -10.06 -26.36 64.67
C THR A 3 -9.37 -25.59 63.55
N PHE A 4 -9.17 -26.25 62.41
CA PHE A 4 -8.65 -25.66 61.18
C PHE A 4 -9.83 -25.02 60.42
N PHE A 5 -9.72 -23.73 60.05
CA PHE A 5 -10.63 -23.08 59.11
C PHE A 5 -9.90 -22.88 57.78
N VAL A 6 -10.46 -23.43 56.70
CA VAL A 6 -10.03 -23.16 55.32
C VAL A 6 -11.03 -22.17 54.73
N SER A 7 -10.56 -20.97 54.40
CA SER A 7 -11.35 -19.94 53.71
C SER A 7 -11.17 -20.11 52.20
N ALA A 8 -12.26 -20.42 51.49
CA ALA A 8 -12.28 -20.46 50.04
C ALA A 8 -12.75 -19.09 49.49
N THR A 9 -11.86 -18.36 48.82
CA THR A 9 -12.19 -17.11 48.13
C THR A 9 -12.70 -17.46 46.73
N MET A 10 -14.00 -17.25 46.47
CA MET A 10 -14.55 -17.33 45.12
C MET A 10 -14.09 -16.10 44.31
N GLN A 11 -13.34 -16.34 43.24
CA GLN A 11 -12.91 -15.32 42.31
C GLN A 11 -13.96 -15.22 41.19
N ALA A 12 -14.80 -14.18 41.24
CA ALA A 12 -15.80 -13.93 40.20
C ALA A 12 -15.10 -13.54 38.89
N HIS A 13 -15.17 -14.40 37.88
CA HIS A 13 -14.82 -14.05 36.50
C HIS A 13 -15.86 -13.08 35.95
N GLN A 14 -15.46 -11.81 35.80
CA GLN A 14 -16.26 -10.83 35.05
C GLN A 14 -16.21 -11.21 33.56
N ALA A 15 -17.38 -11.53 33.00
CA ALA A 15 -17.55 -11.69 31.57
C ALA A 15 -17.34 -10.34 30.87
N THR A 16 -16.22 -10.20 30.17
CA THR A 16 -15.97 -9.06 29.29
C THR A 16 -16.87 -9.20 28.05
N ASN A 17 -17.90 -8.35 27.96
CA ASN A 17 -18.71 -8.20 26.75
C ASN A 17 -17.83 -7.65 25.62
N SER A 18 -17.37 -8.55 24.75
CA SER A 18 -16.75 -8.20 23.47
C SER A 18 -17.84 -7.67 22.54
N THR A 19 -17.93 -6.34 22.42
CA THR A 19 -18.74 -5.70 21.39
C THR A 19 -18.04 -5.94 20.05
N LYS A 20 -18.58 -6.84 19.22
CA LYS A 20 -18.16 -6.95 17.81
C LYS A 20 -18.42 -5.60 17.14
N GLN A 21 -17.37 -4.84 16.85
CA GLN A 21 -17.48 -3.69 15.96
C GLN A 21 -17.97 -4.19 14.61
N ALA A 22 -19.13 -3.70 14.18
CA ALA A 22 -19.59 -3.88 12.81
C ALA A 22 -18.59 -3.18 11.89
N THR A 23 -17.87 -3.94 11.07
CA THR A 23 -17.00 -3.41 10.03
C THR A 23 -17.89 -2.66 9.05
N LYS A 24 -17.76 -1.33 9.03
CA LYS A 24 -18.46 -0.48 8.05
C LYS A 24 -17.93 -0.84 6.67
N GLN A 25 -18.74 -1.50 5.86
CA GLN A 25 -18.39 -1.83 4.48
C GLN A 25 -18.19 -0.53 3.70
N ALA A 26 -17.07 -0.39 3.00
CA ALA A 26 -16.84 0.78 2.15
C ALA A 26 -17.85 0.77 1.00
N THR A 27 -18.69 1.80 0.93
CA THR A 27 -19.70 1.97 -0.12
C THR A 27 -19.09 2.54 -1.40
N LYS A 28 -17.86 3.07 -1.32
CA LYS A 28 -17.13 3.68 -2.44
C LYS A 28 -15.71 3.14 -2.49
N LEU A 29 -15.28 2.72 -3.68
CA LEU A 29 -13.92 2.35 -4.01
C LEU A 29 -13.34 3.41 -4.95
N VAL A 30 -12.06 3.75 -4.79
CA VAL A 30 -11.33 4.59 -5.74
C VAL A 30 -10.34 3.71 -6.47
N LEU A 31 -10.46 3.67 -7.79
CA LEU A 31 -9.75 2.73 -8.65
C LEU A 31 -9.00 3.52 -9.72
N THR A 32 -7.82 3.07 -10.10
CA THR A 32 -7.10 3.62 -11.25
C THR A 32 -6.75 2.48 -12.18
N GLY A 33 -6.95 2.68 -13.47
CA GLY A 33 -6.58 1.68 -14.47
C GLY A 33 -5.07 1.46 -14.45
N SER A 34 -4.66 0.23 -14.15
CA SER A 34 -3.31 -0.26 -14.44
C SER A 34 -3.34 -1.06 -15.75
N SER A 35 -2.34 -0.91 -16.60
CA SER A 35 -2.22 -1.72 -17.81
C SER A 35 -0.80 -2.29 -17.90
N THR A 36 -0.68 -3.52 -18.41
CA THR A 36 0.62 -4.14 -18.73
C THR A 36 1.34 -3.42 -19.87
N LEU A 37 0.57 -2.68 -20.68
CA LEU A 37 1.04 -1.74 -21.68
C LEU A 37 0.84 -0.35 -21.14
N ILE A 38 1.88 0.45 -21.16
CA ILE A 38 1.91 1.68 -20.39
C ILE A 38 0.91 2.68 -20.99
N PRO A 39 -0.17 3.06 -20.27
CA PRO A 39 -1.24 3.83 -20.88
C PRO A 39 -0.83 5.31 -21.01
N GLU A 40 -1.19 5.96 -22.13
CA GLU A 40 -0.89 7.38 -22.43
C GLU A 40 -1.57 8.38 -21.47
N SER A 41 -2.50 7.90 -20.66
CA SER A 41 -3.12 8.58 -19.53
C SER A 41 -3.76 7.53 -18.63
N SER A 42 -4.04 7.87 -17.37
CA SER A 42 -4.90 7.02 -16.55
C SER A 42 -6.02 7.84 -15.94
N THR A 43 -7.18 7.22 -15.80
CA THR A 43 -8.34 7.85 -15.17
C THR A 43 -8.52 7.23 -13.79
N ILE A 44 -8.69 8.10 -12.80
CA ILE A 44 -9.16 7.73 -11.47
C ILE A 44 -10.68 7.63 -11.53
N TYR A 45 -11.21 6.48 -11.13
CA TYR A 45 -12.63 6.19 -11.06
C TYR A 45 -13.08 6.06 -9.61
N GLN A 46 -14.33 6.45 -9.34
CA GLN A 46 -15.04 6.03 -8.14
C GLN A 46 -16.04 4.95 -8.52
N PHE A 47 -16.02 3.82 -7.83
CA PHE A 47 -16.99 2.75 -7.96
C PHE A 47 -17.86 2.70 -6.70
N ASP A 48 -19.16 2.86 -6.86
CA ASP A 48 -20.14 2.71 -5.79
C ASP A 48 -20.55 1.23 -5.71
N THR A 49 -20.26 0.60 -4.56
CA THR A 49 -20.49 -0.83 -4.36
C THR A 49 -21.94 -1.17 -4.04
N GLU A 50 -22.78 -0.19 -3.69
CA GLU A 50 -24.20 -0.38 -3.45
C GLU A 50 -24.99 -0.33 -4.75
N SER A 51 -24.70 0.66 -5.60
CA SER A 51 -25.39 0.83 -6.89
C SER A 51 -24.75 0.03 -8.03
N GLY A 52 -23.49 -0.37 -7.89
CA GLY A 52 -22.70 -1.00 -8.96
C GLY A 52 -22.32 -0.05 -10.09
N THR A 53 -22.34 1.27 -9.85
CA THR A 53 -22.03 2.29 -10.85
C THR A 53 -20.61 2.82 -10.71
N GLN A 54 -19.97 3.14 -11.83
CA GLN A 54 -18.68 3.82 -11.88
C GLN A 54 -18.81 5.25 -12.42
N GLU A 55 -18.04 6.18 -11.86
CA GLU A 55 -17.87 7.53 -12.39
C GLU A 55 -16.39 7.86 -12.52
N ALA A 56 -16.02 8.57 -13.59
CA ALA A 56 -14.68 9.12 -13.73
C ALA A 56 -14.55 10.34 -12.81
N LEU A 57 -13.53 10.36 -11.96
CA LEU A 57 -13.24 11.48 -11.06
C LEU A 57 -12.24 12.44 -11.70
N LEU A 58 -11.15 11.92 -12.23
CA LEU A 58 -10.03 12.72 -12.73
C LEU A 58 -9.23 11.95 -13.78
N ASP A 59 -8.90 12.63 -14.87
CA ASP A 59 -7.89 12.15 -15.82
C ASP A 59 -6.50 12.64 -15.37
N VAL A 60 -5.60 11.69 -15.13
CA VAL A 60 -4.18 11.93 -14.87
C VAL A 60 -3.46 11.81 -16.21
N ALA A 61 -3.05 12.96 -16.73
CA ALA A 61 -2.23 13.02 -17.94
C ALA A 61 -0.95 12.20 -17.74
N ALA A 62 -0.45 11.53 -18.79
CA ALA A 62 0.84 10.88 -18.72
C ALA A 62 1.93 11.87 -18.30
N PRO A 63 2.93 11.41 -17.54
CA PRO A 63 4.22 12.05 -17.56
C PRO A 63 4.77 11.89 -18.98
N ASN A 64 4.62 12.97 -19.76
CA ASN A 64 5.48 13.27 -20.90
C ASN A 64 5.69 12.10 -21.87
N GLU A 65 4.66 11.80 -22.67
CA GLU A 65 4.59 11.02 -23.94
C GLU A 65 5.29 9.65 -24.04
N ASP A 66 6.16 9.31 -23.11
CA ASP A 66 6.90 8.07 -23.02
C ASP A 66 6.61 7.49 -21.64
N LEU A 67 5.59 6.64 -21.58
CA LEU A 67 5.58 5.45 -20.75
C LEU A 67 5.69 5.63 -19.20
N ALA A 68 4.65 6.11 -18.48
CA ALA A 68 4.51 5.79 -17.05
C ALA A 68 3.46 4.74 -16.70
N ALA A 69 3.92 3.67 -16.06
CA ALA A 69 3.06 2.70 -15.41
C ALA A 69 2.65 3.21 -14.01
N PHE A 70 1.40 2.96 -13.65
CA PHE A 70 0.91 3.13 -12.28
C PHE A 70 0.94 1.76 -11.59
N SER A 71 1.81 1.59 -10.59
CA SER A 71 2.03 0.30 -9.93
C SER A 71 1.15 0.08 -8.70
N ASP A 72 0.80 1.16 -8.00
CA ASP A 72 -0.04 1.09 -6.79
C ASP A 72 -0.61 2.45 -6.42
N ALA A 73 -1.59 2.46 -5.51
CA ALA A 73 -2.12 3.69 -4.94
C ALA A 73 -2.88 3.47 -3.64
N CYS A 74 -3.05 4.56 -2.89
CA CYS A 74 -3.88 4.61 -1.70
C CYS A 74 -4.61 5.96 -1.58
N VAL A 75 -5.59 6.02 -0.68
CA VAL A 75 -6.33 7.26 -0.38
C VAL A 75 -6.14 7.61 1.10
N CYS A 76 -5.52 8.76 1.37
CA CYS A 76 -5.23 9.24 2.71
C CYS A 76 -5.69 10.70 2.84
N GLY A 77 -6.39 11.06 3.92
CA GLY A 77 -6.76 12.46 4.18
C GLY A 77 -7.58 13.14 3.07
N GLY A 78 -8.36 12.38 2.28
CA GLY A 78 -9.13 12.92 1.15
C GLY A 78 -8.31 13.16 -0.13
N LYS A 79 -7.04 12.72 -0.15
CA LYS A 79 -6.17 12.78 -1.32
C LYS A 79 -5.87 11.37 -1.82
N TYR A 80 -5.72 11.26 -3.13
CA TYR A 80 -5.27 10.06 -3.81
C TYR A 80 -3.78 10.15 -4.07
N TYR A 81 -3.05 9.15 -3.61
CA TYR A 81 -1.61 9.01 -3.82
C TYR A 81 -1.36 7.79 -4.66
N GLY A 82 -0.73 7.95 -5.81
CA GLY A 82 -0.34 6.83 -6.65
C GLY A 82 1.14 6.85 -6.99
N VAL A 83 1.66 5.68 -7.26
CA VAL A 83 3.04 5.50 -7.69
C VAL A 83 3.10 5.60 -9.20
N PHE A 84 4.04 6.38 -9.74
CA PHE A 84 4.35 6.40 -11.16
C PHE A 84 5.78 5.90 -11.41
N ALA A 85 5.96 5.19 -12.52
CA ALA A 85 7.26 4.71 -12.95
C ALA A 85 7.38 4.75 -14.47
N ASN A 86 8.38 5.47 -14.95
CA ASN A 86 8.86 5.54 -16.33
C ASN A 86 10.33 5.10 -16.40
N PRO A 87 10.59 3.79 -16.41
CA PRO A 87 11.94 3.26 -16.49
C PRO A 87 12.60 3.66 -17.82
N PRO A 88 13.89 4.03 -17.84
CA PRO A 88 14.84 3.91 -16.73
C PRO A 88 15.05 5.19 -15.90
N MET A 89 14.35 6.30 -16.19
CA MET A 89 14.82 7.63 -15.75
C MET A 89 13.88 8.40 -14.83
N ASP A 90 12.63 7.97 -14.64
CA ASP A 90 11.70 8.75 -13.84
C ASP A 90 10.74 7.88 -13.02
N PHE A 91 10.60 8.17 -11.73
CA PHE A 91 9.65 7.51 -10.84
C PHE A 91 9.36 8.38 -9.62
N GLY A 92 8.24 8.08 -8.96
CA GLY A 92 7.88 8.74 -7.72
C GLY A 92 6.42 8.59 -7.34
N ILE A 93 5.92 9.57 -6.60
CA ILE A 93 4.55 9.63 -6.12
C ILE A 93 3.83 10.80 -6.79
N PHE A 94 2.63 10.57 -7.32
CA PHE A 94 1.73 11.63 -7.74
C PHE A 94 0.57 11.78 -6.75
N THR A 95 0.06 13.00 -6.65
CA THR A 95 -1.02 13.35 -5.73
C THR A 95 -2.18 14.00 -6.50
N ALA A 96 -3.40 13.61 -6.16
CA ALA A 96 -4.62 14.25 -6.60
C ALA A 96 -5.55 14.53 -5.41
N ASP A 97 -6.20 15.68 -5.42
CA ASP A 97 -7.19 16.06 -4.42
C ASP A 97 -8.58 15.60 -4.86
N LEU A 98 -9.18 14.69 -4.09
CA LEU A 98 -10.48 14.09 -4.42
C LEU A 98 -11.66 15.01 -4.06
N GLY A 99 -11.44 16.03 -3.24
CA GLY A 99 -12.49 17.00 -2.90
C GLY A 99 -12.72 18.00 -4.03
N SER A 100 -11.64 18.39 -4.71
CA SER A 100 -11.65 19.33 -5.83
C SER A 100 -11.55 18.65 -7.21
N ASN A 101 -11.31 17.34 -7.25
CA ASN A 101 -11.03 16.58 -8.47
C ASN A 101 -9.92 17.24 -9.29
N GLN A 102 -8.80 17.58 -8.64
CA GLN A 102 -7.65 18.21 -9.30
C GLN A 102 -6.37 17.40 -9.09
N PHE A 103 -5.57 17.30 -10.15
CA PHE A 103 -4.19 16.85 -10.05
C PHE A 103 -3.35 17.92 -9.34
N GLU A 104 -2.54 17.52 -8.35
CA GLU A 104 -1.72 18.48 -7.60
C GLU A 104 -0.27 18.49 -8.06
N ALA A 105 0.42 17.36 -7.93
CA ALA A 105 1.86 17.30 -8.15
C ALA A 105 2.36 15.89 -8.47
N ARG A 106 3.54 15.85 -9.12
CA ARG A 106 4.44 14.69 -9.11
C ARG A 106 5.64 15.03 -8.25
N THR A 107 6.01 14.11 -7.38
CA THR A 107 7.22 14.20 -6.57
C THR A 107 8.13 13.03 -6.92
N HIS A 108 9.33 13.34 -7.38
CA HIS A 108 10.37 12.34 -7.61
C HIS A 108 10.90 11.83 -6.26
N THR A 109 11.11 10.53 -6.17
CA THR A 109 11.65 9.88 -4.96
C THR A 109 13.06 9.40 -5.20
N SER A 110 13.79 9.07 -4.13
CA SER A 110 15.14 8.49 -4.24
C SER A 110 15.11 7.01 -4.65
N ASN A 111 14.06 6.29 -4.24
CA ASN A 111 13.81 4.89 -4.61
C ASN A 111 12.56 4.73 -5.46
N LEU A 112 12.49 3.68 -6.28
CA LEU A 112 11.27 3.30 -7.01
C LEU A 112 10.28 2.69 -6.02
N TRP A 113 9.10 3.27 -5.90
CA TRP A 113 8.03 2.69 -5.07
C TRP A 113 7.31 1.58 -5.83
N HIS A 114 6.89 0.54 -5.11
CA HIS A 114 6.17 -0.61 -5.64
C HIS A 114 4.81 -0.78 -4.97
N LYS A 115 4.73 -0.36 -3.71
CA LYS A 115 3.50 -0.28 -2.93
C LYS A 115 3.48 0.89 -2.01
N VAL A 116 2.28 1.40 -1.77
CA VAL A 116 2.04 2.52 -0.88
C VAL A 116 0.72 2.36 -0.13
N THR A 117 0.73 2.70 1.15
CA THR A 117 -0.48 2.83 1.97
C THR A 117 -0.33 4.00 2.93
N CYS A 118 -1.42 4.42 3.55
CA CYS A 118 -1.39 5.45 4.59
C CYS A 118 -0.61 4.94 5.79
N ASP A 119 0.26 5.77 6.38
CA ASP A 119 0.84 5.41 7.68
C ASP A 119 -0.25 5.49 8.76
N PRO A 120 -0.57 4.38 9.45
CA PRO A 120 -1.65 4.36 10.43
C PRO A 120 -1.28 5.07 11.74
N THR A 121 -0.02 5.46 11.90
CA THR A 121 0.49 6.17 13.07
C THR A 121 0.74 7.65 12.82
N ASP A 122 0.72 8.09 11.56
CA ASP A 122 1.05 9.46 11.17
C ASP A 122 0.37 9.81 9.84
N ASP A 123 -0.67 10.65 9.88
CA ASP A 123 -1.44 11.04 8.70
C ASP A 123 -0.67 11.95 7.72
N THR A 124 0.52 12.41 8.12
CA THR A 124 1.43 13.16 7.25
C THR A 124 2.39 12.26 6.49
N LYS A 125 2.24 10.93 6.58
CA LYS A 125 3.16 9.98 5.94
C LYS A 125 2.43 8.89 5.18
N LEU A 126 3.10 8.43 4.13
CA LEU A 126 2.84 7.15 3.48
C LEU A 126 3.89 6.14 3.94
N VAL A 127 3.52 4.87 3.96
CA VAL A 127 4.43 3.74 4.20
C VAL A 127 4.28 2.73 3.08
N GLY A 128 5.37 2.06 2.73
CA GLY A 128 5.33 1.16 1.59
C GLY A 128 6.61 0.37 1.37
N VAL A 129 6.69 -0.20 0.17
CA VAL A 129 7.84 -0.96 -0.31
C VAL A 129 8.45 -0.20 -1.47
N SER A 130 9.75 0.05 -1.40
CA SER A 130 10.54 0.71 -2.45
C SER A 130 11.75 -0.14 -2.83
N SER A 131 12.37 0.12 -3.97
CA SER A 131 13.66 -0.46 -4.37
C SER A 131 14.66 0.58 -4.87
N ASP A 132 15.94 0.29 -4.67
CA ASP A 132 17.03 1.05 -5.26
C ASP A 132 17.35 0.58 -6.68
N THR A 133 18.32 1.24 -7.32
CA THR A 133 18.76 0.90 -8.69
C THR A 133 19.47 -0.44 -8.80
N ALA A 134 19.88 -1.05 -7.69
CA ALA A 134 20.41 -2.41 -7.64
C ALA A 134 19.31 -3.47 -7.48
N GLY A 135 18.03 -3.04 -7.38
CA GLY A 135 16.90 -3.92 -7.15
C GLY A 135 16.83 -4.45 -5.72
N VAL A 136 17.49 -3.78 -4.76
CA VAL A 136 17.34 -4.11 -3.34
C VAL A 136 16.08 -3.44 -2.82
N PHE A 137 15.26 -4.20 -2.10
CA PHE A 137 13.97 -3.73 -1.58
C PHE A 137 14.09 -3.24 -0.14
N TYR A 138 13.23 -2.28 0.19
CA TYR A 138 13.18 -1.61 1.47
C TYR A 138 11.74 -1.35 1.89
N ILE A 139 11.49 -1.39 3.21
CA ILE A 139 10.37 -0.66 3.78
C ILE A 139 10.78 0.81 3.83
N ALA A 140 9.93 1.68 3.29
CA ALA A 140 10.17 3.12 3.24
C ALA A 140 8.96 3.90 3.75
N LYS A 141 9.22 5.15 4.17
CA LYS A 141 8.19 6.16 4.41
C LYS A 141 8.37 7.32 3.46
N PHE A 142 7.28 7.93 3.03
CA PHE A 142 7.27 9.16 2.26
C PHE A 142 6.55 10.24 3.06
N ASP A 143 7.24 11.34 3.33
CA ASP A 143 6.70 12.46 4.11
C ASP A 143 5.91 13.41 3.19
N LEU A 144 4.62 13.59 3.47
CA LEU A 144 3.70 14.38 2.66
C LEU A 144 3.91 15.90 2.83
N VAL A 145 4.71 16.31 3.80
CA VAL A 145 5.03 17.73 4.07
C VAL A 145 6.36 18.09 3.44
N THR A 146 7.40 17.29 3.68
CA THR A 146 8.74 17.56 3.12
C THR A 146 8.91 17.04 1.70
N LEU A 147 8.04 16.12 1.27
CA LEU A 147 8.09 15.47 -0.04
C LEU A 147 9.36 14.63 -0.24
N GLU A 148 9.87 14.04 0.83
CA GLU A 148 11.07 13.20 0.84
C GLU A 148 10.73 11.77 1.27
N ASP A 149 11.38 10.78 0.67
CA ASP A 149 11.34 9.39 1.14
C ASP A 149 12.51 9.05 2.06
N THR A 150 12.23 8.21 3.06
CA THR A 150 13.22 7.69 4.00
C THR A 150 13.12 6.18 4.06
N THR A 151 14.25 5.51 3.85
CA THR A 151 14.36 4.07 4.09
C THR A 151 14.26 3.76 5.59
N VAL A 152 13.35 2.86 5.95
CA VAL A 152 13.16 2.40 7.33
C VAL A 152 14.01 1.15 7.61
N ALA A 153 13.92 0.15 6.73
CA ALA A 153 14.62 -1.12 6.88
C ALA A 153 14.73 -1.85 5.53
N PRO A 154 15.75 -2.71 5.33
CA PRO A 154 15.79 -3.61 4.18
C PRO A 154 14.63 -4.62 4.23
N PHE A 155 14.17 -5.04 3.05
CA PHE A 155 13.10 -6.00 2.89
C PHE A 155 13.36 -6.92 1.68
N PRO A 156 13.10 -8.23 1.75
CA PRO A 156 12.96 -9.00 2.97
C PRO A 156 14.29 -8.99 3.77
N THR A 157 14.21 -9.10 5.09
CA THR A 157 15.41 -9.17 5.95
C THR A 157 16.08 -10.54 5.93
N ASP A 158 15.39 -11.57 5.42
CA ASP A 158 15.95 -12.91 5.24
C ASP A 158 16.58 -13.03 3.86
N SER A 159 17.90 -13.26 3.83
CA SER A 159 18.67 -13.50 2.61
C SER A 159 18.21 -14.70 1.78
N LYS A 160 17.39 -15.60 2.33
CA LYS A 160 16.82 -16.75 1.61
C LYS A 160 15.51 -16.43 0.91
N ALA A 161 14.86 -15.32 1.25
CA ALA A 161 13.65 -14.87 0.58
C ALA A 161 14.05 -14.19 -0.74
N VAL A 162 14.05 -14.95 -1.83
CA VAL A 162 14.24 -14.39 -3.17
C VAL A 162 12.91 -13.82 -3.63
N TRP A 163 12.89 -12.52 -3.91
CA TRP A 163 11.72 -11.85 -4.47
C TRP A 163 11.86 -11.71 -5.99
N ASN A 164 11.08 -12.50 -6.73
CA ASN A 164 11.03 -12.49 -8.20
C ASN A 164 9.60 -12.18 -8.68
N GLY A 165 8.99 -11.14 -8.09
CA GLY A 165 7.57 -10.83 -8.23
C GLY A 165 7.27 -9.57 -9.04
N TYR A 166 6.04 -9.49 -9.53
CA TYR A 166 5.43 -8.21 -9.92
C TYR A 166 4.87 -7.50 -8.69
N ASP A 167 4.77 -6.17 -8.74
CA ASP A 167 4.25 -5.32 -7.66
C ASP A 167 2.92 -5.81 -7.08
N ALA A 168 2.06 -6.42 -7.91
CA ALA A 168 0.76 -6.99 -7.54
C ALA A 168 0.81 -8.09 -6.45
N GLN A 169 1.99 -8.64 -6.11
CA GLN A 169 2.14 -9.66 -5.05
C GLN A 169 2.20 -9.08 -3.63
N LEU A 170 2.24 -7.75 -3.51
CA LEU A 170 2.31 -7.02 -2.25
C LEU A 170 0.92 -6.44 -1.91
N GLN A 171 0.45 -6.62 -0.68
CA GLN A 171 -0.88 -6.17 -0.27
C GLN A 171 -0.89 -5.62 1.17
N PHE A 172 -1.55 -4.48 1.37
CA PHE A 172 -1.79 -3.84 2.67
C PHE A 172 -3.29 -3.90 3.04
N ASP A 173 -3.90 -5.08 3.07
CA ASP A 173 -5.37 -5.20 3.22
C ASP A 173 -5.80 -6.18 4.33
N ASP A 174 -5.31 -6.00 5.56
CA ASP A 174 -5.95 -6.66 6.71
C ASP A 174 -6.71 -5.62 7.55
N PRO A 175 -8.05 -5.57 7.46
CA PRO A 175 -8.87 -4.70 8.31
C PRO A 175 -8.70 -4.96 9.81
N ALA A 176 -8.29 -6.17 10.21
CA ALA A 176 -7.94 -6.48 11.61
C ALA A 176 -6.50 -6.06 11.97
N ARG A 177 -5.66 -5.77 10.97
CA ARG A 177 -4.27 -5.30 11.11
C ARG A 177 -3.95 -4.28 10.00
N PRO A 178 -4.46 -3.04 10.08
CA PRO A 178 -4.38 -2.05 9.01
C PRO A 178 -2.95 -1.58 8.66
N SER A 179 -1.94 -2.09 9.38
CA SER A 179 -0.51 -1.82 9.18
C SER A 179 0.28 -3.06 8.72
N ALA A 180 -0.38 -4.20 8.52
CA ALA A 180 0.30 -5.44 8.14
C ALA A 180 0.48 -5.49 6.62
N LEU A 181 1.74 -5.56 6.20
CA LEU A 181 2.11 -5.90 4.83
C LEU A 181 2.06 -7.42 4.67
N TYR A 182 1.25 -7.89 3.73
CA TYR A 182 1.27 -9.26 3.26
C TYR A 182 2.07 -9.33 1.97
N VAL A 183 3.01 -10.24 1.94
CA VAL A 183 3.80 -10.55 0.76
C VAL A 183 3.64 -12.03 0.47
N SER A 184 3.17 -12.36 -0.72
CA SER A 184 3.24 -13.72 -1.22
C SER A 184 4.62 -13.95 -1.80
N PHE A 185 5.41 -14.83 -1.21
CA PHE A 185 6.62 -15.34 -1.83
C PHE A 185 6.25 -16.53 -2.72
N ALA A 186 6.81 -16.60 -3.93
CA ALA A 186 6.79 -17.85 -4.67
C ALA A 186 7.84 -18.78 -4.04
N ASP A 187 7.41 -19.91 -3.48
CA ASP A 187 8.33 -21.00 -3.11
C ASP A 187 9.10 -21.40 -4.38
N ASP A 188 10.43 -21.29 -4.34
CA ASP A 188 11.42 -21.67 -5.35
C ASP A 188 10.86 -22.34 -6.62
N ALA A 189 10.28 -21.53 -7.52
CA ALA A 189 10.33 -21.87 -8.93
C ALA A 189 11.73 -21.44 -9.38
N VAL A 190 12.64 -22.41 -9.45
CA VAL A 190 13.90 -22.28 -10.19
C VAL A 190 13.55 -21.83 -11.61
N ILE A 191 13.51 -20.53 -11.85
CA ILE A 191 13.66 -19.98 -13.18
C ILE A 191 15.16 -20.06 -13.43
N THR A 192 15.61 -21.20 -13.98
CA THR A 192 16.87 -21.22 -14.71
C THR A 192 16.78 -20.07 -15.71
N SER A 193 17.60 -19.04 -15.52
CA SER A 193 17.84 -18.00 -16.50
C SER A 193 18.37 -18.67 -17.77
N GLY A 194 17.46 -19.07 -18.64
CA GLY A 194 17.75 -19.46 -20.01
C GLY A 194 18.21 -18.20 -20.72
N GLY A 195 19.53 -18.01 -20.76
CA GLY A 195 20.15 -16.96 -21.56
C GLY A 195 19.61 -17.00 -22.99
N ARG A 196 19.22 -15.85 -23.51
CA ARG A 196 19.17 -15.67 -24.96
C ARG A 196 20.59 -15.36 -25.41
N ALA A 197 21.12 -16.28 -26.21
CA ALA A 197 22.16 -15.98 -27.20
C ALA A 197 21.61 -15.02 -28.26
#